data_AF-A0A9D3RT23-F1
#
_entry.id   AF-A0A9D3RT23-F1
#
_cell.length_a   1.000
_cell.length_b   1.000
_cell.length_c   1.000
_cell.angle_alpha   90.00
_cell.angle_beta   90.00
_cell.angle_gamma   90.00
#
_symmetry.space_group_name_H-M   'P 1'
#
loop_
_entity.id
_entity.type
_entity.pdbx_description
1 polymer ?
#
loop_
_entity_poly.entity_id
_entity_poly.type
_entity_poly.pdbx_seq_one_letter_code
_entity_poly.pdbx_strand_id
1 'polypeptide(L)'
;MEGVNNIEDFESRLLELEKRVYGERGSRNKQVKCADSLVKIQTALGSTANKRERIKILHKKIEDLMKYLDPKFTEHIAVSDNMKLEFILAEDEFLLSQAALLEQVSSLLPVLDSSYIKAVPEHVTKLQHLSQIHMTQQDKSEALSAKASKQLEDYNKMMLLLSKQFSHWDETLRQLEEAKQVKAVD
;
A
#
# COMPACT_ATOMS: atom_id res chain seq x y z
N MET A 1 -3.48 19.88 -21.32
CA MET A 1 -2.21 20.43 -21.87
C MET A 1 -1.32 19.36 -22.51
N GLU A 2 -1.71 18.09 -22.57
CA GLU A 2 -0.89 17.04 -23.25
C GLU A 2 -1.14 16.95 -24.77
N GLY A 3 -2.31 17.38 -25.25
CA GLY A 3 -2.65 17.32 -26.68
C GLY A 3 -1.92 18.34 -27.56
N VAL A 4 -1.49 19.48 -27.00
CA VAL A 4 -0.79 20.55 -27.74
C VAL A 4 0.68 20.16 -27.99
N ASN A 5 1.35 19.58 -26.98
CA ASN A 5 2.72 19.09 -27.09
C ASN A 5 2.86 18.00 -28.18
N ASN A 6 1.89 17.09 -28.29
CA ASN A 6 1.92 16.07 -29.33
C ASN A 6 1.86 16.67 -30.74
N ILE A 7 1.06 17.73 -30.95
CA ILE A 7 0.92 18.37 -32.28
C ILE A 7 2.21 19.10 -32.65
N GLU A 8 2.82 19.82 -31.71
CA GLU A 8 4.10 20.49 -31.91
C GLU A 8 5.25 19.48 -32.16
N ASP A 9 5.24 18.34 -31.48
CA ASP A 9 6.18 17.23 -31.73
C ASP A 9 5.97 16.58 -33.10
N PHE A 10 4.72 16.43 -33.55
CA PHE A 10 4.44 15.93 -34.89
C PHE A 10 4.84 16.93 -35.97
N GLU A 11 4.60 18.22 -35.75
CA GLU A 11 4.94 19.29 -36.69
C GLU A 11 6.46 19.44 -36.83
N SER A 12 7.21 19.38 -35.72
CA SER A 12 8.67 19.40 -35.76
C SER A 12 9.26 18.20 -36.49
N ARG A 13 8.73 16.99 -36.25
CA ARG A 13 9.14 15.77 -36.99
C ARG A 13 8.80 15.86 -38.47
N LEU A 14 7.65 16.43 -38.81
CA LEU A 14 7.21 16.61 -40.19
C LEU A 14 8.10 17.61 -40.93
N LEU A 15 8.47 18.72 -40.28
CA LEU A 15 9.43 19.69 -40.80
C LEU A 15 10.82 19.08 -41.00
N GLU A 16 11.30 18.23 -40.08
CA GLU A 16 12.55 17.49 -40.28
C GLU A 16 12.48 16.54 -41.48
N LEU A 17 11.37 15.81 -41.64
CA LEU A 17 11.14 14.92 -42.78
C LEU A 17 11.11 15.68 -44.10
N GLU A 18 10.38 16.80 -44.15
CA GLU A 18 10.33 17.67 -45.33
C GLU A 18 11.71 18.24 -45.66
N LYS A 19 12.47 18.67 -44.65
CA LYS A 19 13.84 19.16 -44.83
C LYS A 19 14.77 18.07 -45.37
N ARG A 20 14.64 16.82 -44.91
CA ARG A 20 15.46 15.69 -45.39
C ARG A 20 15.10 15.26 -46.82
N VAL A 21 13.82 15.36 -47.22
CA VAL A 21 13.35 14.93 -48.56
C VAL A 21 13.54 16.01 -49.62
N TYR A 22 13.20 17.26 -49.31
CA TYR A 22 13.21 18.37 -50.27
C TYR A 22 14.43 19.30 -50.14
N GLY A 23 15.25 19.14 -49.10
CA GLY A 23 16.41 19.98 -48.81
C GLY A 23 16.03 21.39 -48.33
N GLU A 24 17.04 22.20 -48.03
CA GLU A 24 16.88 23.55 -47.44
C GLU A 24 16.33 24.60 -48.43
N ARG A 25 16.28 24.26 -49.73
CA ARG A 25 15.65 25.06 -50.79
C ARG A 25 14.46 24.29 -51.34
N GLY A 26 13.30 24.50 -50.74
CA GLY A 26 12.03 23.84 -51.07
C GLY A 26 11.63 23.97 -52.54
N SER A 27 12.09 23.05 -53.39
CA SER A 27 11.56 22.88 -54.73
C SER A 27 10.31 22.00 -54.66
N ARG A 28 9.20 22.54 -54.13
CA ARG A 28 7.88 21.87 -54.02
C ARG A 28 7.26 21.46 -55.37
N ASN A 29 7.82 21.93 -56.50
CA ASN A 29 7.26 21.75 -57.85
C ASN A 29 7.79 20.55 -58.62
N LYS A 30 8.72 19.77 -58.07
CA LYS A 30 9.14 18.48 -58.65
C LYS A 30 8.83 17.39 -57.63
N GLN A 31 7.96 16.46 -57.99
CA GLN A 31 7.84 15.19 -57.27
C GLN A 31 9.24 14.58 -57.19
N VAL A 32 9.84 14.60 -56.01
CA VAL A 32 11.13 13.97 -55.80
C VAL A 32 10.85 12.48 -55.92
N LYS A 33 11.26 11.89 -57.05
CA LYS A 33 11.11 10.47 -57.30
C LYS A 33 12.15 9.69 -56.49
N CYS A 34 12.14 9.85 -55.17
CA CYS A 34 13.06 9.20 -54.24
C CYS A 34 13.09 7.69 -54.49
N ALA A 35 11.91 7.09 -54.71
CA ALA A 35 11.77 5.67 -55.04
C ALA A 35 12.48 5.31 -56.36
N ASP A 36 12.25 6.05 -57.45
CA ASP A 36 12.90 5.76 -58.73
C ASP A 36 14.43 5.99 -58.64
N SER A 37 14.88 7.03 -57.94
CA SER A 37 16.31 7.26 -57.72
C SER A 37 16.93 6.18 -56.83
N LEU A 38 16.22 5.72 -55.80
CA LEU A 38 16.67 4.64 -54.93
C LEU A 38 16.77 3.33 -55.71
N VAL A 39 15.78 3.01 -56.56
CA VAL A 39 15.81 1.83 -57.43
C VAL A 39 16.97 1.93 -58.44
N LYS A 40 17.22 3.10 -59.01
CA LYS A 40 18.39 3.33 -59.90
C LYS A 40 19.71 3.15 -59.16
N ILE A 41 19.83 3.66 -57.93
CA ILE A 41 21.01 3.48 -57.09
C ILE A 41 21.17 2.00 -56.75
N GLN A 42 20.11 1.33 -56.30
CA GLN A 42 20.12 -0.09 -55.95
C GLN A 42 20.51 -0.99 -57.13
N THR A 43 20.00 -0.70 -58.34
CA THR A 43 20.36 -1.45 -59.55
C THR A 43 21.80 -1.16 -59.99
N ALA A 44 22.28 0.08 -59.91
CA ALA A 44 23.66 0.44 -60.18
C ALA A 44 24.63 -0.22 -59.18
N LEU A 45 24.27 -0.19 -57.88
CA LEU A 45 25.00 -0.81 -56.78
C LEU A 45 25.04 -2.33 -56.93
N GLY A 46 23.90 -2.96 -57.25
CA GLY A 46 23.80 -4.39 -57.54
C GLY A 46 24.64 -4.80 -58.75
N SER A 47 24.63 -4.00 -59.82
CA SER A 47 25.47 -4.25 -61.00
C SER A 47 26.97 -4.10 -60.69
N THR A 48 27.34 -3.17 -59.82
CA THR A 48 28.72 -2.90 -59.40
C THR A 48 29.23 -3.96 -58.42
N ALA A 49 28.38 -4.37 -57.48
CA ALA A 49 28.66 -5.45 -56.54
C ALA A 49 28.82 -6.78 -57.28
N ASN A 50 27.95 -7.11 -58.24
CA ASN A 50 28.05 -8.37 -59.00
C ASN A 50 29.26 -8.43 -59.93
N LYS A 51 29.79 -7.30 -60.41
CA LYS A 51 31.02 -7.24 -61.23
C LYS A 51 32.30 -7.36 -60.40
N ARG A 52 32.25 -7.09 -59.09
CA ARG A 52 33.40 -7.12 -58.18
C ARG A 52 33.07 -7.96 -56.96
N GLU A 53 33.48 -9.22 -56.97
CA GLU A 53 33.21 -10.18 -55.87
C GLU A 53 33.65 -9.65 -54.48
N ARG A 54 34.74 -8.89 -54.38
CA ARG A 54 35.13 -8.22 -53.12
C ARG A 54 34.08 -7.22 -52.61
N ILE A 55 33.42 -6.47 -53.50
CA ILE A 55 32.37 -5.51 -53.15
C ILE A 55 31.10 -6.26 -52.75
N LYS A 56 30.75 -7.35 -53.43
CA LYS A 56 29.62 -8.21 -53.08
C LYS A 56 29.76 -8.82 -51.67
N ILE A 57 30.97 -9.29 -51.33
CA ILE A 57 31.30 -9.79 -50.00
C ILE A 57 31.19 -8.67 -48.97
N LEU A 58 31.74 -7.48 -49.26
CA LEU A 58 31.60 -6.32 -48.37
C LEU A 58 30.14 -5.93 -48.18
N HIS A 59 29.33 -5.89 -49.23
CA HIS A 59 27.92 -5.50 -49.15
C HIS A 59 27.09 -6.44 -48.28
N LYS A 60 27.38 -7.74 -48.33
CA LYS A 60 26.78 -8.74 -47.42
C LYS A 60 27.29 -8.56 -45.99
N LYS A 61 28.59 -8.29 -45.82
CA LYS A 61 29.19 -8.07 -44.50
C LYS A 61 28.80 -6.74 -43.86
N ILE A 62 28.33 -5.73 -44.61
CA ILE A 62 27.89 -4.45 -44.05
C ILE A 62 26.71 -4.66 -43.10
N GLU A 63 25.73 -5.50 -43.45
CA GLU A 63 24.60 -5.80 -42.56
C GLU A 63 25.06 -6.48 -41.27
N ASP A 64 25.99 -7.43 -41.36
CA ASP A 64 26.54 -8.08 -40.19
C ASP A 64 27.43 -7.12 -39.38
N LEU A 65 28.25 -6.29 -40.03
CA LEU A 65 29.05 -5.24 -39.38
C LEU A 65 28.17 -4.23 -38.65
N MET A 66 27.01 -3.84 -39.20
CA MET A 66 26.05 -2.99 -38.50
C MET A 66 25.51 -3.66 -37.23
N LYS A 67 25.31 -4.98 -37.22
CA LYS A 67 24.94 -5.72 -36.00
C LYS A 67 26.08 -5.73 -34.97
N TYR A 68 27.33 -5.89 -35.41
CA TYR A 68 28.50 -5.85 -34.52
C TYR A 68 28.79 -4.45 -33.96
N LEU A 69 28.36 -3.40 -34.67
CA LEU A 69 28.44 -1.98 -34.27
C LEU A 69 27.28 -1.53 -33.37
N ASP A 70 26.24 -2.35 -33.18
CA ASP A 70 25.17 -2.06 -32.21
C ASP A 70 25.72 -2.22 -30.79
N PRO A 71 25.77 -1.15 -29.97
CA PRO A 71 26.31 -1.18 -28.61
C PRO A 71 25.71 -2.29 -27.75
N LYS A 72 24.43 -2.62 -27.96
CA LYS A 72 23.71 -3.67 -27.23
C LYS A 72 24.26 -5.06 -27.53
N PHE A 73 24.74 -5.27 -28.75
CA PHE A 73 25.34 -6.55 -29.16
C PHE A 73 26.78 -6.67 -28.66
N THR A 74 27.52 -5.57 -28.67
CA THR A 74 28.89 -5.52 -28.13
C THR A 74 28.91 -5.75 -26.62
N GLU A 75 27.94 -5.21 -25.86
CA GLU A 75 27.83 -5.43 -24.41
C GLU A 75 27.65 -6.90 -24.03
N HIS A 76 26.82 -7.65 -24.76
CA HIS A 76 26.60 -9.08 -24.50
C HIS A 76 27.81 -9.97 -24.82
N ILE A 77 28.69 -9.55 -25.73
CA ILE A 77 29.92 -10.28 -26.09
C ILE A 77 31.13 -9.78 -25.29
N ALA A 78 31.13 -8.52 -24.86
CA ALA A 78 32.26 -7.89 -24.17
C ALA A 78 32.46 -8.42 -22.75
N VAL A 79 31.43 -8.95 -22.11
CA VAL A 79 31.58 -9.60 -20.80
C VAL A 79 32.16 -11.01 -21.02
N SER A 80 33.48 -11.09 -20.96
CA SER A 80 34.23 -12.35 -20.93
C SER A 80 33.69 -13.27 -19.83
N ASP A 81 33.70 -14.59 -20.05
CA ASP A 81 33.22 -15.55 -19.06
C ASP A 81 33.97 -15.46 -17.73
N ASN A 82 35.25 -15.05 -17.76
CA ASN A 82 36.02 -14.80 -16.55
C ASN A 82 35.47 -13.58 -15.77
N MET A 83 35.01 -12.54 -16.48
CA MET A 83 34.40 -11.36 -15.87
C MET A 83 33.04 -11.69 -15.25
N LYS A 84 32.25 -12.57 -15.88
CA LYS A 84 30.98 -13.06 -15.32
C LYS A 84 31.21 -13.83 -14.02
N LEU A 85 32.27 -14.64 -13.98
CA LEU A 85 32.63 -15.41 -12.79
C LEU A 85 33.05 -14.49 -11.64
N GLU A 86 33.91 -13.50 -11.90
CA GLU A 86 34.28 -12.50 -10.90
C GLU A 86 33.08 -11.68 -10.42
N PHE A 87 32.14 -11.34 -11.31
CA PHE A 87 30.89 -10.68 -10.93
C PHE A 87 30.01 -11.56 -10.05
N ILE A 88 29.86 -12.85 -10.37
CA ILE A 88 29.09 -13.77 -9.51
C ILE A 88 29.74 -13.92 -8.13
N LEU A 89 31.08 -13.98 -8.07
CA LEU A 89 31.81 -14.10 -6.80
C LEU A 89 31.76 -12.81 -5.97
N ALA A 90 31.85 -11.65 -6.61
CA ALA A 90 31.74 -10.36 -5.95
C ALA A 90 30.31 -10.10 -5.40
N GLU A 91 29.30 -10.58 -6.12
CA GLU A 91 27.89 -10.45 -5.75
C GLU A 91 27.33 -11.67 -4.98
N ASP A 92 28.16 -12.65 -4.61
CA ASP A 92 27.73 -13.90 -3.97
C ASP A 92 26.99 -13.63 -2.65
N GLU A 93 27.57 -12.78 -1.78
CA GLU A 93 26.94 -12.40 -0.50
C GLU A 93 25.60 -11.69 -0.72
N PHE A 94 25.53 -10.82 -1.75
CA PHE A 94 24.29 -10.14 -2.11
C PHE A 94 23.23 -11.12 -2.59
N LEU A 95 23.57 -12.06 -3.47
CA LEU A 95 22.66 -13.08 -3.99
C LEU A 95 22.15 -14.01 -2.87
N LEU A 96 23.04 -14.44 -1.97
CA LEU A 96 22.67 -15.25 -0.81
C LEU A 96 21.74 -14.50 0.15
N SER A 97 22.03 -13.22 0.43
CA SER A 97 21.17 -12.39 1.25
C SER A 97 19.79 -12.23 0.63
N GLN A 98 19.72 -11.96 -0.68
CA GLN A 98 18.47 -11.77 -1.40
C GLN A 98 17.65 -13.06 -1.44
N ALA A 99 18.30 -14.21 -1.64
CA ALA A 99 17.64 -15.53 -1.59
C ALA A 99 17.05 -15.82 -0.21
N ALA A 100 17.79 -15.52 0.87
CA ALA A 100 17.30 -15.69 2.23
C ALA A 100 16.08 -14.79 2.53
N LEU A 101 16.09 -13.53 2.08
CA LEU A 101 14.91 -12.65 2.18
C LEU A 101 13.73 -13.20 1.38
N LEU A 102 13.97 -13.74 0.18
CA LEU A 102 12.93 -14.31 -0.67
C LEU A 102 12.30 -15.56 -0.04
N GLU A 103 13.12 -16.39 0.60
CA GLU A 103 12.65 -17.55 1.36
C GLU A 103 11.80 -17.12 2.57
N GLN A 104 12.22 -16.07 3.30
CA GLN A 104 11.41 -15.49 4.37
C GLN A 104 10.05 -15.00 3.85
N VAL A 105 10.03 -14.27 2.73
CA VAL A 105 8.78 -13.79 2.12
C VAL A 105 7.89 -14.97 1.70
N SER A 106 8.46 -16.01 1.10
CA SER A 106 7.75 -17.24 0.73
C SER A 106 7.12 -17.92 1.95
N SER A 107 7.86 -18.00 3.06
CA SER A 107 7.37 -18.59 4.32
C SER A 107 6.22 -17.81 4.97
N LEU A 108 6.16 -16.49 4.74
CA LEU A 108 5.14 -15.60 5.29
C LEU A 108 3.90 -15.49 4.39
N LEU A 109 3.99 -15.88 3.12
CA LEU A 109 2.89 -15.83 2.16
C LEU A 109 1.62 -16.57 2.64
N PRO A 110 1.70 -17.76 3.25
CA PRO A 110 0.53 -18.46 3.79
C PRO A 110 -0.16 -17.73 4.96
N VAL A 111 0.54 -16.83 5.66
CA VAL A 111 -0.03 -16.06 6.78
C VAL A 111 -1.03 -15.01 6.26
N LEU A 112 -0.79 -14.45 5.07
CA LEU A 112 -1.70 -13.49 4.44
C LEU A 112 -3.03 -14.13 4.06
N ASP A 113 -3.01 -15.41 3.67
CA ASP A 113 -4.20 -16.18 3.32
C ASP A 113 -4.89 -16.86 4.50
N SER A 114 -4.40 -16.60 5.71
CA SER A 114 -4.91 -17.22 6.93
C SER A 114 -6.41 -17.01 7.10
N SER A 115 -7.12 -18.11 7.37
CA SER A 115 -8.55 -18.11 7.66
C SER A 115 -8.91 -17.19 8.84
N TYR A 116 -7.99 -16.98 9.78
CA TYR A 116 -8.21 -16.10 10.93
C TYR A 116 -8.33 -14.63 10.52
N ILE A 117 -7.53 -14.17 9.55
CA ILE A 117 -7.61 -12.80 9.02
C ILE A 117 -8.90 -12.63 8.21
N LYS A 118 -9.26 -13.65 7.41
CA LYS A 118 -10.50 -13.65 6.62
C LYS A 118 -11.76 -13.65 7.50
N ALA A 119 -11.71 -14.28 8.68
CA ALA A 119 -12.83 -14.35 9.61
C ALA A 119 -13.00 -13.08 10.48
N VAL A 120 -12.06 -12.12 10.45
CA VAL A 120 -12.13 -10.89 11.27
C VAL A 120 -13.45 -10.13 11.11
N PRO A 121 -14.00 -9.92 9.90
CA PRO A 121 -15.28 -9.20 9.75
C PRO A 121 -16.45 -9.90 10.47
N GLU A 122 -16.50 -11.23 10.46
CA GLU A 122 -17.53 -11.98 11.19
C GLU A 122 -17.39 -11.79 12.71
N HIS A 123 -16.17 -11.83 13.22
CA HIS A 123 -15.90 -11.60 14.64
C HIS A 123 -16.21 -10.16 15.07
N VAL A 124 -15.96 -9.17 14.20
CA VAL A 124 -16.28 -7.76 14.46
C VAL A 124 -17.77 -7.56 14.64
N THR A 125 -18.62 -8.17 13.80
CA THR A 125 -20.09 -8.04 13.95
C THR A 125 -20.59 -8.63 15.27
N LYS A 126 -20.07 -9.81 15.66
CA LYS A 126 -20.40 -10.44 16.96
C LYS A 126 -19.90 -9.59 18.13
N LEU A 127 -18.71 -9.01 18.03
CA LEU A 127 -18.14 -8.14 19.05
C LEU A 127 -18.93 -6.84 19.20
N GLN A 128 -19.38 -6.23 18.09
CA GLN A 128 -20.24 -5.05 18.12
C GLN A 128 -21.56 -5.34 18.83
N HIS A 129 -22.19 -6.48 18.53
CA HIS A 129 -23.40 -6.89 19.21
C HIS A 129 -23.17 -7.11 20.72
N LEU A 130 -22.08 -7.80 21.08
CA LEU A 130 -21.71 -8.02 22.48
C LEU A 130 -21.41 -6.70 23.20
N SER A 131 -20.74 -5.76 22.54
CA SER A 131 -20.45 -4.43 23.08
C SER A 131 -21.73 -3.65 23.39
N GLN A 132 -22.74 -3.73 22.52
CA GLN A 132 -24.03 -3.13 22.76
C GLN A 132 -24.73 -3.76 23.98
N ILE A 133 -24.72 -5.09 24.08
CA ILE A 133 -25.27 -5.79 25.26
C ILE A 133 -24.53 -5.34 26.53
N HIS A 134 -23.20 -5.30 26.48
CA HIS A 134 -22.38 -4.89 27.62
C HIS A 134 -22.71 -3.47 28.09
N MET A 135 -22.88 -2.52 27.16
CA MET A 135 -23.31 -1.16 27.51
C MET A 135 -24.64 -1.16 28.27
N THR A 136 -25.64 -1.88 27.74
CA THR A 136 -26.95 -1.97 28.42
C THR A 136 -26.88 -2.67 29.78
N GLN A 137 -25.98 -3.65 29.94
CA GLN A 137 -25.78 -4.35 31.20
C GLN A 137 -25.09 -3.45 32.23
N GLN A 138 -24.11 -2.65 31.79
CA GLN A 138 -23.43 -1.67 32.62
C GLN A 138 -24.42 -0.63 33.14
N ASP A 139 -25.25 -0.04 32.28
CA ASP A 139 -26.28 0.93 32.67
C ASP A 139 -27.27 0.34 33.69
N LYS A 140 -27.72 -0.90 33.46
CA LYS A 140 -28.62 -1.61 34.39
C LYS A 140 -27.95 -1.89 35.73
N SER A 141 -26.68 -2.29 35.72
CA SER A 141 -25.91 -2.58 36.92
C SER A 141 -25.74 -1.31 37.77
N GLU A 142 -25.40 -0.19 37.13
CA GLU A 142 -25.27 1.11 37.80
C GLU A 142 -26.60 1.58 38.38
N ALA A 143 -27.68 1.51 37.61
CA ALA A 143 -29.01 1.88 38.09
C ALA A 143 -29.49 1.00 39.26
N LEU A 144 -29.22 -0.31 39.20
CA LEU A 144 -29.57 -1.24 40.28
C LEU A 144 -28.73 -0.96 41.54
N SER A 145 -27.42 -0.73 41.37
CA SER A 145 -26.52 -0.38 42.46
C SER A 145 -26.96 0.91 43.15
N ALA A 146 -27.26 1.96 42.38
CA ALA A 146 -27.76 3.22 42.90
C ALA A 146 -29.08 3.06 43.67
N LYS A 147 -30.01 2.24 43.16
CA LYS A 147 -31.26 1.92 43.84
C LYS A 147 -31.02 1.18 45.16
N ALA A 148 -30.12 0.19 45.16
CA ALA A 148 -29.78 -0.57 46.36
C ALA A 148 -29.11 0.34 47.42
N SER A 149 -28.17 1.18 47.03
CA SER A 149 -27.55 2.17 47.92
C SER A 149 -28.58 3.12 48.53
N LYS A 150 -29.53 3.62 47.72
CA LYS A 150 -30.60 4.48 48.23
C LYS A 150 -31.49 3.75 49.24
N GLN A 151 -31.89 2.50 48.95
CA GLN A 151 -32.69 1.71 49.88
C GLN A 151 -31.96 1.45 51.20
N LEU A 152 -30.65 1.16 51.15
CA LEU A 152 -29.83 1.02 52.34
C LEU A 152 -29.72 2.32 53.13
N GLU A 153 -29.59 3.46 52.44
CA GLU A 153 -29.56 4.77 53.08
C GLU A 153 -30.89 5.10 53.78
N ASP A 154 -32.02 4.85 53.13
CA ASP A 154 -33.35 5.07 53.70
C ASP A 154 -33.61 4.14 54.90
N TYR A 155 -33.19 2.87 54.80
CA TYR A 155 -33.25 1.93 55.92
C TYR A 155 -32.40 2.40 57.11
N ASN A 156 -31.16 2.83 56.86
CA ASN A 156 -30.27 3.35 57.90
C ASN A 156 -30.86 4.60 58.58
N LYS A 157 -31.48 5.51 57.81
CA LYS A 157 -32.18 6.68 58.35
C LYS A 157 -33.35 6.27 59.25
N MET A 158 -34.18 5.32 58.78
CA MET A 158 -35.31 4.82 59.56
C MET A 158 -34.86 4.16 60.86
N MET A 159 -33.82 3.33 60.83
CA MET A 159 -33.25 2.70 62.02
C MET A 159 -32.69 3.72 63.02
N LEU A 160 -32.02 4.76 62.53
CA LEU A 160 -31.51 5.84 63.39
C LEU A 160 -32.66 6.60 64.07
N LEU A 161 -33.72 6.92 63.33
CA LEU A 161 -34.90 7.61 63.88
C LEU A 161 -35.62 6.74 64.91
N LEU A 162 -35.81 5.45 64.62
CA LEU A 162 -36.39 4.49 65.56
C LEU A 162 -35.54 4.38 66.84
N SER A 163 -34.22 4.28 66.72
CA SER A 163 -33.32 4.24 67.88
C SER A 163 -33.42 5.50 68.73
N LYS A 164 -33.45 6.69 68.10
CA LYS A 164 -33.66 7.96 68.81
C LYS A 164 -35.02 8.01 69.50
N GLN A 165 -36.07 7.52 68.84
CA GLN A 165 -37.41 7.50 69.40
C GLN A 165 -37.50 6.58 70.62
N PHE A 166 -36.87 5.40 70.57
CA PHE A 166 -36.78 4.50 71.72
C PHE A 166 -36.02 5.13 72.87
N SER A 167 -34.86 5.77 72.63
CA SER A 167 -34.14 6.47 73.68
C SER A 167 -34.95 7.61 74.30
N HIS A 168 -35.70 8.36 73.49
CA HIS A 168 -36.58 9.41 73.99
C HIS A 168 -37.72 8.85 74.83
N TRP A 169 -38.36 7.75 74.38
CA TRP A 169 -39.38 7.08 75.17
C TRP A 169 -38.82 6.54 76.49
N ASP A 170 -37.65 5.91 76.49
CA ASP A 170 -36.99 5.45 77.71
C ASP A 170 -36.70 6.62 78.68
N GLU A 171 -36.23 7.76 78.18
CA GLU A 171 -35.99 8.95 79.00
C GLU A 171 -37.29 9.50 79.59
N THR A 172 -38.36 9.60 78.80
CA THR A 172 -39.67 10.05 79.29
C THR A 172 -40.27 9.09 80.32
N LEU A 173 -40.13 7.78 80.13
CA LEU A 173 -40.56 6.77 81.09
C LEU A 173 -39.79 6.91 82.40
N ARG A 174 -38.47 7.06 82.33
CA ARG A 174 -37.63 7.27 83.51
C ARG A 174 -38.01 8.52 84.30
N GLN A 175 -38.27 9.65 83.63
CA GLN A 175 -38.73 10.88 84.28
C GLN A 175 -40.07 10.68 85.01
N LEU A 176 -41.01 9.96 84.39
CA LEU A 176 -42.30 9.64 85.01
C LEU A 176 -42.15 8.70 86.22
N GLU A 177 -41.24 7.74 86.14
CA GLU A 177 -40.92 6.82 87.25
C GLU A 177 -40.28 7.56 88.43
N GLU A 178 -39.31 8.45 88.18
CA GLU A 178 -38.66 9.28 89.21
C GLU A 178 -39.68 10.23 89.86
N ALA A 179 -40.55 10.88 89.08
CA ALA A 179 -41.62 11.74 89.61
C ALA A 179 -42.65 10.96 90.46
N LYS A 180 -42.84 9.67 90.19
CA LYS A 180 -43.71 8.78 90.96
C LYS A 180 -43.04 8.27 92.24
N GLN A 181 -41.74 8.01 92.23
CA GLN A 181 -40.97 7.64 93.43
C GLN A 181 -40.83 8.79 94.42
N VAL A 182 -40.62 10.02 93.95
CA VAL A 182 -40.55 11.22 94.81
C VAL A 182 -41.87 11.49 95.53
N LYS A 183 -43.02 11.10 94.97
CA LYS A 183 -44.33 11.20 95.63
C LYS A 183 -44.64 10.07 96.63
N ALA A 184 -43.83 9.02 96.69
CA ALA A 184 -44.05 7.88 97.59
C ALA A 184 -43.21 7.95 98.88
N VAL A 185 -42.41 9.02 99.05
CA VAL A 185 -41.66 9.32 100.28
C VAL A 185 -42.05 10.72 100.74
N ASP A 186 -43.30 10.85 101.19
CA ASP A 186 -43.80 11.85 102.12
C ASP A 186 -44.88 11.19 102.99
#